data_AF-A0A844G9N6-F1
#
_entry.id   AF-A0A844G9N6-F1
#
_cell.length_a   1.000
_cell.length_b   1.000
_cell.length_c   1.000
_cell.angle_alpha   90.00
_cell.angle_beta   90.00
_cell.angle_gamma   90.00
#
_symmetry.space_group_name_H-M   'P 1'
#
loop_
_entity.id
_entity.type
_entity.pdbx_description
1 polymer ?
#
loop_
_entity_poly.entity_id
_entity_poly.type
_entity_poly.pdbx_seq_one_letter_code
_entity_poly.pdbx_strand_id
1 'polypeptide(L)'
;MICDFVEKLRTAVPRDLPGLLGELDDAGFFLAPDESVTQLTERLSALADGLSLLPEEPLLTKLTADAAEVSSTLRDRAYELTSQKFRFRMKWIPVWYSSRQTGIFSAGVLLEIDRILPLVFLNNGFSGKGKYMGYDAAETLAHEMIHAARIAFPASAYEEYFSCNVNRSAFRRAVGNLFRRWYLPLLFFGGLTIAAFLLAAGWHFWFALLLPSVLLFIREIILHRRIRAAGEKLHRAGLDEALLLRLSDSEIFALSRSKLEEIMLKKNESLRWAMLLEKFRSEKG
;
A
#
# COMPACT_ATOMS: atom_id res chain seq x y z
N MET A 1 5.78 -10.49 19.52
CA MET A 1 6.20 -10.69 18.11
C MET A 1 7.21 -9.64 17.68
N ILE A 2 6.88 -8.34 17.67
CA ILE A 2 7.80 -7.29 17.19
C ILE A 2 9.06 -7.20 18.04
N CYS A 3 8.94 -7.23 19.39
CA CYS A 3 10.09 -7.24 20.28
C CYS A 3 11.04 -8.42 20.03
N ASP A 4 10.51 -9.60 19.68
CA ASP A 4 11.33 -10.78 19.33
C ASP A 4 12.12 -10.55 18.03
N PHE A 5 11.49 -9.94 17.02
CA PHE A 5 12.20 -9.54 15.80
C PHE A 5 13.30 -8.50 16.07
N VAL A 6 13.03 -7.51 16.93
CA VAL A 6 14.01 -6.49 17.32
C VAL A 6 15.23 -7.14 17.97
N GLU A 7 15.03 -8.03 18.93
CA GLU A 7 16.13 -8.74 19.59
C GLU A 7 16.91 -9.62 18.61
N LYS A 8 16.21 -10.37 17.75
CA LYS A 8 16.85 -11.17 16.69
C LYS A 8 17.71 -10.31 15.77
N LEU A 9 17.21 -9.14 15.32
CA LEU A 9 17.97 -8.23 14.45
C LEU A 9 19.22 -7.67 15.15
N ARG A 10 19.14 -7.37 16.45
CA ARG A 10 20.29 -6.87 17.24
C ARG A 10 21.40 -7.92 17.39
N THR A 11 21.03 -9.20 17.48
CA THR A 11 21.99 -10.29 17.70
C THR A 11 22.35 -11.08 16.43
N ALA A 12 21.69 -10.80 15.30
CA ALA A 12 21.85 -11.58 14.07
C ALA A 12 23.27 -11.43 13.49
N VAL A 13 23.85 -12.56 13.11
CA VAL A 13 25.08 -12.58 12.31
C VAL A 13 24.75 -12.30 10.83
N PRO A 14 25.66 -11.71 10.04
CA PRO A 14 25.38 -11.29 8.67
C PRO A 14 24.81 -12.38 7.74
N ARG A 15 25.17 -13.64 7.99
CA ARG A 15 24.71 -14.81 7.22
C ARG A 15 23.20 -15.06 7.37
N ASP A 16 22.63 -14.74 8.53
CA ASP A 16 21.24 -15.08 8.87
C ASP A 16 20.28 -13.92 8.54
N LEU A 17 20.82 -12.73 8.27
CA LEU A 17 20.03 -11.52 7.96
C LEU A 17 19.06 -11.68 6.79
N PRO A 18 19.42 -12.28 5.63
CA PRO A 18 18.46 -12.42 4.53
C PRO A 18 17.19 -13.21 4.92
N GLY A 19 17.34 -14.30 5.67
CA GLY A 19 16.21 -15.11 6.13
C GLY A 19 15.33 -14.34 7.11
N LEU A 20 15.94 -13.67 8.10
CA LEU A 20 15.22 -12.85 9.07
C LEU A 20 14.48 -11.67 8.42
N LEU A 21 15.09 -11.01 7.43
CA LEU A 21 14.43 -9.97 6.64
C LEU A 21 13.27 -10.53 5.80
N GLY A 22 13.38 -11.77 5.34
CA GLY A 22 12.28 -12.48 4.66
C GLY A 22 11.07 -12.69 5.55
N GLU A 23 11.29 -13.15 6.79
CA GLU A 23 10.25 -13.32 7.82
C GLU A 23 9.59 -11.98 8.20
N LEU A 24 10.39 -10.93 8.32
CA LEU A 24 9.90 -9.57 8.57
C LEU A 24 9.01 -9.09 7.41
N ASP A 25 9.43 -9.28 6.15
CA ASP A 25 8.60 -8.95 4.99
C ASP A 25 7.30 -9.77 4.97
N ASP A 26 7.32 -11.04 5.38
CA ASP A 26 6.10 -11.86 5.50
C ASP A 26 5.12 -11.29 6.53
N ALA A 27 5.63 -10.70 7.61
CA ALA A 27 4.85 -10.01 8.63
C ALA A 27 4.41 -8.59 8.24
N GLY A 28 4.75 -8.11 7.05
CA GLY A 28 4.44 -6.76 6.58
C GLY A 28 5.43 -5.68 7.03
N PHE A 29 6.58 -6.06 7.59
CA PHE A 29 7.67 -5.15 7.94
C PHE A 29 8.64 -5.03 6.78
N PHE A 30 8.30 -4.20 5.80
CA PHE A 30 9.14 -4.01 4.63
C PHE A 30 10.37 -3.15 4.97
N LEU A 31 11.53 -3.59 4.49
CA LEU A 31 12.75 -2.79 4.47
C LEU A 31 12.66 -1.78 3.32
N ALA A 32 12.69 -0.48 3.61
CA ALA A 32 12.65 0.56 2.58
C ALA A 32 13.97 0.59 1.76
N PRO A 33 13.98 1.17 0.54
CA PRO A 33 15.16 1.11 -0.35
C PRO A 33 16.43 1.73 0.24
N ASP A 34 16.26 2.83 0.97
CA ASP A 34 17.36 3.60 1.56
C ASP A 34 17.50 3.34 3.08
N GLU A 35 16.80 2.32 3.58
CA GLU A 35 16.81 1.95 4.99
C GLU A 35 17.85 0.85 5.26
N SER A 36 18.73 1.10 6.22
CA SER A 36 19.65 0.10 6.74
C SER A 36 18.97 -0.85 7.74
N VAL A 37 19.59 -2.00 8.01
CA VAL A 37 19.09 -2.95 9.03
C VAL A 37 19.00 -2.29 10.41
N THR A 38 19.95 -1.41 10.74
CA THR A 38 19.93 -0.65 12.00
C THR A 38 18.71 0.28 12.06
N GLN A 39 18.45 1.05 11.01
CA GLN A 39 17.29 1.95 10.94
C GLN A 39 15.96 1.18 10.97
N LEU A 40 15.88 0.03 10.30
CA LEU A 40 14.73 -0.87 10.41
C LEU A 40 14.53 -1.31 11.87
N THR A 41 15.60 -1.70 12.55
CA THR A 41 15.55 -2.15 13.96
C THR A 41 15.05 -1.03 14.89
N GLU A 42 15.53 0.19 14.69
CA GLU A 42 15.08 1.37 15.43
C GLU A 42 13.60 1.66 15.17
N ARG A 43 13.16 1.62 13.90
CA ARG A 43 11.75 1.81 13.54
C ARG A 43 10.85 0.74 14.15
N LEU A 44 11.27 -0.53 14.13
CA LEU A 44 10.52 -1.62 14.75
C LEU A 44 10.47 -1.50 16.27
N SER A 45 11.54 -0.99 16.90
CA SER A 45 11.55 -0.69 18.34
C SER A 45 10.53 0.41 18.67
N ALA A 46 10.58 1.53 17.94
CA ALA A 46 9.64 2.63 18.12
C ALA A 46 8.17 2.20 17.87
N LEU A 47 7.94 1.32 16.89
CA LEU A 47 6.63 0.74 16.64
C LEU A 47 6.17 -0.16 17.80
N ALA A 48 7.05 -1.01 18.33
CA ALA A 48 6.73 -1.86 19.47
C ALA A 48 6.37 -1.02 20.71
N ASP A 49 7.12 0.05 20.97
CA ASP A 49 6.87 0.98 22.07
C ASP A 49 5.52 1.67 21.87
N GLY A 50 5.26 2.22 20.68
CA GLY A 50 3.99 2.87 20.34
C GLY A 50 2.78 1.93 20.46
N LEU A 51 2.94 0.67 20.05
CA LEU A 51 1.90 -0.36 20.21
C LEU A 51 1.65 -0.71 21.68
N SER A 52 2.70 -0.73 22.51
CA SER A 52 2.60 -1.06 23.93
C SER A 52 1.92 0.06 24.74
N LEU A 53 2.10 1.31 24.31
CA LEU A 53 1.50 2.50 24.91
C LEU A 53 0.05 2.76 24.43
N LEU A 54 -0.43 2.06 23.40
CA LEU A 54 -1.80 2.19 22.90
C LEU A 54 -2.91 2.21 23.98
N PRO A 55 -2.88 1.33 25.01
CA PRO A 55 -3.93 1.27 26.02
C PRO A 55 -3.90 2.44 27.01
N GLU A 56 -2.75 3.12 27.13
CA GLU A 56 -2.49 4.15 28.15
C GLU A 56 -2.48 5.56 27.56
N GLU A 57 -2.33 5.69 26.24
CA GLU A 57 -2.27 6.97 25.55
C GLU A 57 -3.65 7.68 25.52
N PRO A 58 -3.79 8.88 26.11
CA PRO A 58 -5.07 9.59 26.20
C PRO A 58 -5.65 9.94 24.81
N LEU A 59 -4.79 10.27 23.84
CA LEU A 59 -5.22 10.55 22.48
C LEU A 59 -5.85 9.30 21.84
N LEU A 60 -5.22 8.14 22.05
CA LEU A 60 -5.64 6.87 21.46
C LEU A 60 -6.88 6.31 22.14
N THR A 61 -6.95 6.43 23.46
CA THR A 61 -8.18 6.18 24.23
C THR A 61 -9.32 7.03 23.67
N LYS A 62 -9.10 8.31 23.36
CA LYS A 62 -10.13 9.17 22.77
C LYS A 62 -10.50 8.78 21.33
N LEU A 63 -9.55 8.29 20.54
CA LEU A 63 -9.80 7.82 19.17
C LEU A 63 -10.59 6.50 19.14
N THR A 64 -10.41 5.66 20.16
CA THR A 64 -10.96 4.29 20.23
C THR A 64 -12.12 4.11 21.22
N ALA A 65 -12.45 5.10 22.04
CA ALA A 65 -13.47 5.01 23.11
C ALA A 65 -14.83 4.46 22.64
N ASP A 66 -15.24 4.77 21.41
CA ASP A 66 -16.49 4.32 20.80
C ASP A 66 -16.27 3.29 19.67
N ALA A 67 -15.04 2.81 19.52
CA ALA A 67 -14.63 2.00 18.37
C ALA A 67 -14.70 0.51 18.71
N ALA A 68 -15.58 -0.22 18.03
CA ALA A 68 -15.68 -1.67 18.21
C ALA A 68 -14.53 -2.38 17.49
N GLU A 69 -13.95 -3.41 18.11
CA GLU A 69 -12.93 -4.20 17.43
C GLU A 69 -13.48 -4.93 16.19
N VAL A 70 -12.64 -5.02 15.17
CA VAL A 70 -12.94 -5.81 13.98
C VAL A 70 -12.78 -7.30 14.30
N SER A 71 -13.81 -8.10 13.98
CA SER A 71 -13.81 -9.55 14.18
C SER A 71 -12.60 -10.25 13.56
N SER A 72 -12.11 -11.31 14.21
CA SER A 72 -11.02 -12.15 13.70
C SER A 72 -11.28 -12.70 12.30
N THR A 73 -12.49 -13.15 12.01
CA THR A 73 -12.87 -13.66 10.67
C THR A 73 -12.67 -12.64 9.56
N LEU A 74 -12.98 -11.37 9.83
CA LEU A 74 -12.77 -10.29 8.86
C LEU A 74 -11.27 -10.01 8.67
N ARG A 75 -10.49 -10.02 9.76
CA ARG A 75 -9.03 -9.90 9.71
C ARG A 75 -8.41 -11.02 8.88
N ASP A 76 -8.81 -12.27 9.11
CA ASP A 76 -8.32 -13.44 8.37
C ASP A 76 -8.63 -13.33 6.87
N ARG A 77 -9.84 -12.91 6.50
CA ARG A 77 -10.19 -12.66 5.09
C ARG A 77 -9.31 -11.59 4.45
N ALA A 78 -9.01 -10.50 5.17
CA ALA A 78 -8.12 -9.46 4.67
C ALA A 78 -6.67 -9.97 4.53
N TYR A 79 -6.18 -10.76 5.49
CA TYR A 79 -4.86 -11.39 5.43
C TYR A 79 -4.72 -12.35 4.25
N GLU A 80 -5.76 -13.12 3.92
CA GLU A 80 -5.71 -13.97 2.75
C GLU A 80 -5.65 -13.16 1.45
N LEU A 81 -6.32 -12.01 1.36
CA LEU A 81 -6.20 -11.12 0.19
C LEU A 81 -4.79 -10.56 0.02
N THR A 82 -4.17 -10.04 1.09
CA THR A 82 -2.79 -9.53 1.03
C THR A 82 -1.78 -10.65 0.81
N SER A 83 -2.00 -11.83 1.39
CA SER A 83 -1.15 -13.00 1.22
C SER A 83 -1.19 -13.52 -0.21
N GLN A 84 -2.37 -13.62 -0.82
CA GLN A 84 -2.53 -14.11 -2.19
C GLN A 84 -1.98 -13.11 -3.21
N LYS A 85 -2.25 -11.82 -3.02
CA LYS A 85 -1.88 -10.80 -4.01
C LYS A 85 -0.43 -10.33 -3.88
N PHE A 86 0.07 -10.26 -2.65
CA PHE A 86 1.33 -9.61 -2.33
C PHE A 86 2.20 -10.42 -1.35
N ARG A 87 1.84 -11.66 -0.98
CA ARG A 87 2.69 -12.53 -0.15
C ARG A 87 3.12 -11.90 1.19
N PHE A 88 2.20 -11.24 1.90
CA PHE A 88 2.42 -10.81 3.29
C PHE A 88 1.13 -10.90 4.13
N ARG A 89 1.29 -11.01 5.45
CA ARG A 89 0.21 -11.12 6.45
C ARG A 89 0.51 -10.23 7.66
N MET A 90 -0.15 -9.08 7.74
CA MET A 90 0.10 -8.10 8.79
C MET A 90 -0.80 -8.32 10.02
N LYS A 91 -0.53 -9.38 10.79
CA LYS A 91 -1.38 -9.79 11.92
C LYS A 91 -1.38 -8.84 13.12
N TRP A 92 -0.36 -7.99 13.23
CA TRP A 92 -0.13 -7.12 14.38
C TRP A 92 -0.86 -5.78 14.30
N ILE A 93 -1.44 -5.41 13.14
CA ILE A 93 -2.02 -4.08 12.97
C ILE A 93 -3.28 -3.88 13.84
N PRO A 94 -3.38 -2.76 14.57
CA PRO A 94 -4.60 -2.38 15.28
C PRO A 94 -5.71 -1.93 14.31
N VAL A 95 -6.92 -2.46 14.51
CA VAL A 95 -8.06 -2.24 13.60
C VAL A 95 -9.37 -2.15 14.39
N TRP A 96 -10.13 -1.08 14.17
CA TRP A 96 -11.44 -0.87 14.78
C TRP A 96 -12.48 -0.38 13.76
N TYR A 97 -13.74 -0.46 14.13
CA TYR A 97 -14.84 0.25 13.46
C TYR A 97 -15.00 1.64 14.08
N SER A 98 -14.95 2.71 13.27
CA SER A 98 -15.30 4.05 13.71
C SER A 98 -15.74 4.95 12.55
N SER A 99 -17.05 5.20 12.42
CA SER A 99 -17.58 6.19 11.46
C SER A 99 -17.14 7.63 11.78
N ARG A 100 -16.73 7.90 13.03
CA ARG A 100 -16.21 9.21 13.44
C ARG A 100 -14.86 9.50 12.79
N GLN A 101 -13.97 8.49 12.75
CA GLN A 101 -12.66 8.65 12.12
C GLN A 101 -12.73 8.58 10.60
N THR A 102 -13.55 7.67 10.04
CA THR A 102 -13.68 7.54 8.58
C THR A 102 -14.48 8.67 7.93
N GLY A 103 -15.40 9.29 8.68
CA GLY A 103 -16.43 10.15 8.12
C GLY A 103 -17.45 9.36 7.27
N ILE A 104 -18.36 10.09 6.62
CA ILE A 104 -19.49 9.51 5.88
C ILE A 104 -19.07 9.05 4.47
N PHE A 105 -18.07 9.71 3.88
CA PHE A 105 -17.63 9.48 2.50
C PHE A 105 -16.46 8.50 2.37
N SER A 106 -15.91 8.00 3.48
CA SER A 106 -14.88 6.97 3.44
C SER A 106 -15.37 5.65 4.03
N ALA A 107 -14.95 4.57 3.38
CA ALA A 107 -15.14 3.21 3.86
C ALA A 107 -14.07 2.81 4.89
N GLY A 108 -12.85 3.31 4.74
CA GLY A 108 -11.73 3.06 5.63
C GLY A 108 -10.79 4.26 5.71
N VAL A 109 -10.01 4.35 6.77
CA VAL A 109 -8.92 5.32 6.86
C VAL A 109 -7.76 4.71 7.63
N LEU A 110 -6.56 4.94 7.11
CA LEU A 110 -5.31 4.77 7.84
C LEU A 110 -4.94 6.09 8.51
N LEU A 111 -4.81 6.07 9.83
CA LEU A 111 -4.20 7.16 10.60
C LEU A 111 -2.78 6.74 10.97
N GLU A 112 -1.82 7.62 10.72
CA GLU A 112 -0.41 7.39 10.99
C GLU A 112 0.05 8.33 12.11
N ILE A 113 0.56 7.78 13.21
CA ILE A 113 1.17 8.56 14.28
C ILE A 113 2.70 8.54 14.07
N ASP A 114 3.27 9.74 13.95
CA ASP A 114 4.71 9.97 13.74
C ASP A 114 5.31 9.20 12.56
N ARG A 115 4.49 8.84 11.55
CA ARG A 115 4.86 7.99 10.40
C ARG A 115 5.40 6.60 10.78
N ILE A 116 5.11 6.15 11.99
CA ILE A 116 5.62 4.86 12.50
C ILE A 116 4.45 3.95 12.89
N LEU A 117 3.45 4.47 13.60
CA LEU A 117 2.36 3.68 14.15
C LEU A 117 1.10 3.79 13.26
N PRO A 118 0.77 2.75 12.47
CA PRO A 118 -0.44 2.73 11.66
C PRO A 118 -1.65 2.27 12.49
N LEU A 119 -2.76 3.00 12.35
CA LEU A 119 -4.04 2.69 12.98
C LEU A 119 -5.12 2.66 11.91
N VAL A 120 -5.80 1.52 11.78
CA VAL A 120 -6.82 1.34 10.75
C VAL A 120 -8.21 1.48 11.37
N PHE A 121 -9.02 2.35 10.76
CA PHE A 121 -10.42 2.50 11.11
C PHE A 121 -11.30 2.16 9.91
N LEU A 122 -12.24 1.23 10.11
CA LEU A 122 -13.27 0.88 9.14
C LEU A 122 -14.58 1.59 9.49
N ASN A 123 -15.43 1.90 8.52
CA ASN A 123 -16.70 2.55 8.79
C ASN A 123 -17.65 1.60 9.56
N ASN A 124 -18.40 2.11 10.55
CA ASN A 124 -19.37 1.29 11.31
C ASN A 124 -20.44 0.66 10.41
N GLY A 125 -20.70 1.22 9.23
CA GLY A 125 -21.61 0.63 8.24
C GLY A 125 -21.24 -0.80 7.83
N PHE A 126 -19.99 -1.22 8.03
CA PHE A 126 -19.55 -2.60 7.79
C PHE A 126 -19.96 -3.59 8.88
N SER A 127 -20.10 -3.15 10.13
CA SER A 127 -20.23 -4.02 11.32
C SER A 127 -21.37 -5.04 11.21
N GLY A 128 -22.48 -4.69 10.55
CA GLY A 128 -23.63 -5.60 10.40
C GLY A 128 -23.72 -6.38 9.08
N LYS A 129 -23.12 -5.89 7.98
CA LYS A 129 -23.38 -6.43 6.63
C LYS A 129 -22.13 -6.83 5.86
N GLY A 130 -20.94 -6.49 6.36
CA GLY A 130 -19.67 -6.66 5.65
C GLY A 130 -19.55 -5.81 4.37
N LYS A 131 -20.55 -4.97 4.05
CA LYS A 131 -20.55 -4.07 2.89
C LYS A 131 -21.06 -2.69 3.26
N TYR A 132 -20.44 -1.65 2.70
CA TYR A 132 -20.80 -0.26 2.90
C TYR A 132 -20.54 0.53 1.62
N MET A 133 -21.54 1.27 1.09
CA MET A 133 -21.42 2.07 -0.16
C MET A 133 -20.82 1.30 -1.36
N GLY A 134 -21.10 0.00 -1.48
CA GLY A 134 -20.54 -0.85 -2.55
C GLY A 134 -19.10 -1.33 -2.30
N TYR A 135 -18.50 -0.99 -1.16
CA TYR A 135 -17.23 -1.55 -0.68
C TYR A 135 -17.50 -2.84 0.11
N ASP A 136 -16.53 -3.77 0.09
CA ASP A 136 -16.49 -4.96 0.96
C ASP A 136 -15.48 -4.71 2.09
N ALA A 137 -15.83 -5.07 3.32
CA ALA A 137 -15.03 -4.78 4.50
C ALA A 137 -13.65 -5.43 4.44
N ALA A 138 -13.53 -6.64 3.88
CA ALA A 138 -12.26 -7.37 3.81
C ALA A 138 -11.34 -6.74 2.75
N GLU A 139 -11.92 -6.33 1.62
CA GLU A 139 -11.20 -5.58 0.58
C GLU A 139 -10.71 -4.24 1.11
N THR A 140 -11.57 -3.49 1.82
CA THR A 140 -11.18 -2.21 2.43
C THR A 140 -10.09 -2.41 3.49
N LEU A 141 -10.20 -3.43 4.34
CA LEU A 141 -9.15 -3.69 5.32
C LEU A 141 -7.81 -4.09 4.65
N ALA A 142 -7.84 -4.95 3.64
CA ALA A 142 -6.66 -5.32 2.87
C ALA A 142 -6.03 -4.11 2.16
N HIS A 143 -6.85 -3.18 1.68
CA HIS A 143 -6.43 -1.92 1.08
C HIS A 143 -5.65 -1.05 2.07
N GLU A 144 -6.21 -0.80 3.26
CA GLU A 144 -5.51 0.00 4.30
C GLU A 144 -4.26 -0.72 4.83
N MET A 145 -4.26 -2.06 4.87
CA MET A 145 -3.08 -2.84 5.25
C MET A 145 -1.91 -2.66 4.28
N ILE A 146 -2.19 -2.48 3.00
CA ILE A 146 -1.16 -2.22 1.98
C ILE A 146 -0.53 -0.84 2.19
N HIS A 147 -1.35 0.17 2.49
CA HIS A 147 -0.85 1.50 2.83
C HIS A 147 0.02 1.46 4.09
N ALA A 148 -0.46 0.82 5.15
CA ALA A 148 0.26 0.67 6.41
C ALA A 148 1.59 -0.09 6.26
N ALA A 149 1.63 -1.18 5.47
CA ALA A 149 2.88 -1.89 5.20
C ALA A 149 3.89 -1.04 4.41
N ARG A 150 3.42 -0.03 3.68
CA ARG A 150 4.23 0.92 2.91
C ARG A 150 4.50 2.24 3.62
N ILE A 151 4.16 2.39 4.90
CA ILE A 151 4.38 3.64 5.66
C ILE A 151 5.85 4.11 5.65
N ALA A 152 6.79 3.16 5.61
CA ALA A 152 8.23 3.43 5.57
C ALA A 152 8.73 3.88 4.18
N PHE A 153 7.89 3.79 3.14
CA PHE A 153 8.26 4.20 1.80
C PHE A 153 7.97 5.69 1.58
N PRO A 154 8.75 6.35 0.72
CA PRO A 154 8.38 7.69 0.26
C PRO A 154 7.04 7.64 -0.50
N ALA A 155 6.35 8.77 -0.52
CA ALA A 155 5.08 8.93 -1.24
C ALA A 155 5.20 8.45 -2.69
N SER A 156 4.23 7.63 -3.14
CA SER A 156 4.31 6.90 -4.40
C SER A 156 3.23 7.32 -5.39
N ALA A 157 3.56 7.36 -6.68
CA ALA A 157 2.59 7.53 -7.76
C ALA A 157 1.72 6.28 -7.98
N TYR A 158 2.06 5.15 -7.35
CA TYR A 158 1.39 3.85 -7.43
C TYR A 158 0.75 3.42 -6.11
N GLU A 159 0.71 4.29 -5.11
CA GLU A 159 0.17 3.99 -3.77
C GLU A 159 -1.22 3.36 -3.85
N GLU A 160 -2.16 4.06 -4.51
CA GLU A 160 -3.51 3.57 -4.76
C GLU A 160 -3.58 2.45 -5.80
N TYR A 161 -2.61 2.32 -6.69
CA TYR A 161 -2.57 1.19 -7.63
C TYR A 161 -2.38 -0.13 -6.88
N PHE A 162 -1.48 -0.18 -5.89
CA PHE A 162 -1.25 -1.39 -5.11
C PHE A 162 -2.46 -1.74 -4.25
N SER A 163 -2.95 -0.77 -3.48
CA SER A 163 -4.08 -0.97 -2.57
C SER A 163 -5.37 -1.28 -3.32
N CYS A 164 -5.60 -0.72 -4.52
CA CYS A 164 -6.79 -1.06 -5.30
C CYS A 164 -6.73 -2.45 -5.94
N ASN A 165 -5.55 -3.05 -6.10
CA ASN A 165 -5.39 -4.33 -6.78
C ASN A 165 -5.94 -5.54 -6.00
N VAL A 166 -6.26 -5.39 -4.71
CA VAL A 166 -6.96 -6.42 -3.92
C VAL A 166 -8.48 -6.37 -4.10
N ASN A 167 -9.01 -5.29 -4.69
CA ASN A 167 -10.45 -5.12 -4.89
C ASN A 167 -10.96 -6.02 -6.04
N ARG A 168 -12.16 -6.61 -5.88
CA ARG A 168 -12.81 -7.37 -6.97
C ARG A 168 -13.27 -6.48 -8.13
N SER A 169 -13.57 -5.22 -7.88
CA SER A 169 -14.02 -4.27 -8.91
C SER A 169 -12.91 -3.94 -9.91
N ALA A 170 -13.11 -4.31 -11.17
CA ALA A 170 -12.19 -3.97 -12.26
C ALA A 170 -12.06 -2.44 -12.46
N PHE A 171 -13.15 -1.69 -12.25
CA PHE A 171 -13.11 -0.24 -12.28
C PHE A 171 -12.16 0.33 -11.23
N ARG A 172 -12.24 -0.16 -9.99
CA ARG A 172 -11.34 0.28 -8.92
C ARG A 172 -9.88 -0.08 -9.21
N ARG A 173 -9.62 -1.28 -9.74
CA ARG A 173 -8.26 -1.66 -10.16
C ARG A 173 -7.70 -0.78 -11.27
N ALA A 174 -8.53 -0.32 -12.20
CA ALA A 174 -8.09 0.46 -13.36
C ALA A 174 -8.00 1.97 -13.08
N VAL A 175 -8.93 2.53 -12.29
CA VAL A 175 -9.09 3.99 -12.12
C VAL A 175 -8.76 4.44 -10.70
N GLY A 176 -8.68 3.53 -9.73
CA GLY A 176 -8.45 3.85 -8.32
C GLY A 176 -7.22 4.73 -8.08
N ASN A 177 -6.16 4.53 -8.87
CA ASN A 177 -4.94 5.34 -8.77
C ASN A 177 -5.13 6.85 -9.04
N LEU A 178 -6.21 7.24 -9.73
CA LEU A 178 -6.57 8.65 -9.89
C LEU A 178 -6.92 9.31 -8.55
N PHE A 179 -7.45 8.55 -7.59
CA PHE A 179 -7.94 9.04 -6.31
C PHE A 179 -6.85 9.18 -5.22
N ARG A 180 -5.58 8.87 -5.54
CA ARG A 180 -4.45 8.97 -4.58
C ARG A 180 -4.26 10.34 -3.93
N ARG A 181 -4.72 11.40 -4.60
CA ARG A 181 -4.69 12.76 -4.06
C ARG A 181 -5.96 13.46 -4.49
N TRP A 182 -6.63 14.12 -3.55
CA TRP A 182 -7.95 14.75 -3.75
C TRP A 182 -8.02 15.72 -4.94
N TYR A 183 -6.92 16.41 -5.26
CA TYR A 183 -6.91 17.39 -6.35
C TYR A 183 -6.87 16.74 -7.74
N LEU A 184 -6.44 15.48 -7.87
CA LEU A 184 -6.39 14.78 -9.15
C LEU A 184 -7.78 14.45 -9.71
N PRO A 185 -8.70 13.79 -8.96
CA PRO A 185 -10.06 13.59 -9.44
C PRO A 185 -10.79 14.93 -9.56
N LEU A 186 -10.49 15.94 -8.73
CA LEU A 186 -11.05 17.28 -8.89
C LEU A 186 -10.66 17.92 -10.22
N LEU A 187 -9.37 17.91 -10.59
CA LEU A 187 -8.89 18.45 -11.86
C LEU A 187 -9.43 17.66 -13.06
N PHE A 188 -9.55 16.34 -12.91
CA PHE A 188 -10.08 15.47 -13.96
C PHE A 188 -11.59 15.68 -14.16
N PHE A 189 -12.41 15.40 -13.15
CA PHE A 189 -13.87 15.51 -13.26
C PHE A 189 -14.35 16.96 -13.31
N GLY A 190 -13.68 17.87 -12.61
CA GLY A 190 -13.96 19.31 -12.67
C GLY A 190 -13.67 19.88 -14.06
N GLY A 191 -12.53 19.53 -14.67
CA GLY A 191 -12.22 19.94 -16.04
C GLY A 191 -13.28 19.46 -17.05
N LEU A 192 -13.69 18.19 -16.96
CA LEU A 192 -14.77 17.63 -17.77
C LEU A 192 -16.11 18.36 -17.57
N THR A 193 -16.47 18.63 -16.31
CA THR A 193 -17.76 19.26 -15.95
C THR A 193 -17.83 20.69 -16.44
N ILE A 194 -16.78 21.48 -16.21
CA ILE A 194 -16.74 22.89 -16.63
C ILE A 194 -16.70 22.98 -18.15
N ALA A 195 -15.94 22.11 -18.83
CA ALA A 195 -15.93 22.06 -20.29
C ALA A 195 -17.32 21.74 -20.86
N ALA A 196 -18.04 20.77 -20.29
CA ALA A 196 -19.39 20.43 -20.71
C ALA A 196 -20.38 21.60 -20.49
N PHE A 197 -20.27 22.30 -19.35
CA PHE A 197 -21.07 23.48 -19.08
C PHE A 197 -20.81 24.62 -20.07
N LEU A 198 -19.54 24.93 -20.35
CA LEU A 198 -19.18 25.97 -21.33
C LEU A 198 -19.61 25.62 -22.75
N LEU A 199 -19.50 24.35 -23.14
CA LEU A 199 -20.02 23.87 -24.43
C LEU A 199 -21.53 24.11 -24.52
N ALA A 200 -22.29 23.76 -23.48
CA ALA A 200 -23.74 24.00 -23.42
C ALA A 200 -24.09 25.50 -23.43
N ALA A 201 -23.23 26.35 -22.87
CA ALA A 201 -23.37 27.81 -22.88
C ALA A 201 -22.91 28.49 -24.20
N GLY A 202 -22.48 27.73 -25.21
CA GLY A 202 -22.05 28.27 -26.51
C GLY A 202 -20.67 28.94 -26.50
N TRP A 203 -19.85 28.71 -25.48
CA TRP A 203 -18.51 29.28 -25.38
C TRP A 203 -17.49 28.51 -26.21
N HIS A 204 -16.91 29.13 -27.23
CA HIS A 204 -16.04 28.48 -28.22
C HIS A 204 -14.73 27.87 -27.67
N PHE A 205 -14.25 28.30 -26.50
CA PHE A 205 -12.98 27.84 -25.90
C PHE A 205 -13.14 26.76 -24.82
N TRP A 206 -14.29 26.08 -24.75
CA TRP A 206 -14.57 25.02 -23.77
C TRP A 206 -13.49 23.91 -23.75
N PHE A 207 -12.89 23.61 -24.89
CA PHE A 207 -11.87 22.56 -25.04
C PHE A 207 -10.58 22.85 -24.26
N ALA A 208 -10.24 24.12 -24.00
CA ALA A 208 -9.05 24.47 -23.24
C ALA A 208 -9.13 23.91 -21.79
N LEU A 209 -10.34 23.80 -21.25
CA LEU A 209 -10.58 23.24 -19.91
C LEU A 209 -10.52 21.71 -19.86
N LEU A 210 -10.49 21.04 -21.01
CA LEU A 210 -10.22 19.61 -21.07
C LEU A 210 -8.74 19.28 -20.92
N LEU A 211 -7.84 20.24 -21.13
CA LEU A 211 -6.39 20.00 -21.13
C LEU A 211 -5.91 19.33 -19.83
N PRO A 212 -6.29 19.78 -18.61
CA PRO A 212 -5.90 19.08 -17.38
C PRO A 212 -6.41 17.64 -17.33
N SER A 213 -7.63 17.39 -17.80
CA SER A 213 -8.24 16.05 -17.80
C SER A 213 -7.48 15.11 -18.76
N VAL A 214 -7.17 15.59 -19.96
CA VAL A 214 -6.40 14.85 -20.96
C VAL A 214 -4.98 14.56 -20.48
N LEU A 215 -4.29 15.56 -19.91
CA LEU A 215 -2.94 15.37 -19.37
C LEU A 215 -2.92 14.36 -18.21
N LEU A 216 -3.90 14.42 -17.30
CA LEU A 216 -4.04 13.45 -16.23
C LEU A 216 -4.35 12.05 -16.75
N PHE A 217 -5.22 11.91 -17.74
CA PHE A 217 -5.51 10.63 -18.39
C PHE A 217 -4.26 10.01 -19.03
N ILE A 218 -3.52 10.80 -19.81
CA ILE A 218 -2.25 10.37 -20.42
C ILE A 218 -1.26 9.96 -19.34
N ARG A 219 -1.14 10.74 -18.27
CA ARG A 219 -0.27 10.42 -17.14
C ARG A 219 -0.63 9.08 -16.49
N GLU A 220 -1.91 8.82 -16.22
CA GLU A 220 -2.33 7.53 -15.65
C GLU A 220 -2.08 6.37 -16.61
N ILE A 221 -2.25 6.55 -17.92
CA ILE A 221 -1.86 5.55 -18.93
C ILE A 221 -0.36 5.26 -18.87
N ILE A 222 0.48 6.30 -18.77
CA ILE A 222 1.95 6.14 -18.68
C ILE A 222 2.32 5.35 -17.42
N LEU A 223 1.72 5.68 -16.27
CA LEU A 223 1.95 4.95 -15.02
C LEU A 223 1.56 3.48 -15.15
N HIS A 224 0.37 3.18 -15.66
CA HIS A 224 -0.11 1.81 -15.86
C HIS A 224 0.77 1.01 -16.82
N ARG A 225 1.20 1.62 -17.93
CA ARG A 225 2.11 0.96 -18.88
C ARG A 225 3.45 0.66 -18.24
N ARG A 226 3.97 1.57 -17.41
CA ARG A 226 5.26 1.42 -16.75
C ARG A 226 5.26 0.30 -15.73
N ILE A 227 4.27 0.26 -14.84
CA ILE A 227 4.19 -0.78 -13.81
C ILE A 227 3.90 -2.15 -14.44
N ARG A 228 3.11 -2.21 -15.51
CA ARG A 228 2.91 -3.44 -16.29
C ARG A 228 4.21 -3.91 -16.94
N ALA A 229 4.95 -3.01 -17.58
CA ALA A 229 6.24 -3.36 -18.18
C ALA A 229 7.26 -3.84 -17.13
N ALA A 230 7.24 -3.27 -15.92
CA ALA A 230 8.04 -3.74 -14.80
C ALA A 230 7.61 -5.16 -14.34
N GLY A 231 6.31 -5.40 -14.18
CA GLY A 231 5.76 -6.71 -13.83
C GLY A 231 6.08 -7.79 -14.87
N GLU A 232 5.89 -7.51 -16.16
CA GLU A 232 6.22 -8.43 -17.25
C GLU A 232 7.70 -8.82 -17.25
N LYS A 233 8.59 -7.88 -16.89
CA LYS A 233 10.03 -8.16 -16.77
C LYS A 233 10.37 -9.03 -15.57
N LEU A 234 9.73 -8.80 -14.43
CA LEU A 234 9.85 -9.68 -13.27
C LEU A 234 9.40 -11.09 -13.62
N HIS A 235 8.23 -11.21 -14.24
CA HIS A 235 7.68 -12.50 -14.65
C HIS A 235 8.64 -13.24 -15.60
N ARG A 236 9.18 -12.55 -16.62
CA ARG A 236 10.18 -13.14 -17.53
C ARG A 236 11.50 -13.50 -16.84
N ALA A 237 11.83 -12.85 -15.72
CA ALA A 237 13.00 -13.15 -14.90
C ALA A 237 12.75 -14.34 -13.94
N GLY A 238 11.55 -14.93 -13.96
CA GLY A 238 11.15 -15.97 -13.02
C GLY A 238 10.88 -15.41 -11.63
N LEU A 239 10.41 -14.16 -11.54
CA LEU A 239 10.05 -13.48 -10.29
C LEU A 239 8.55 -13.17 -10.26
N ASP A 240 7.98 -13.25 -9.07
CA ASP A 240 6.58 -12.91 -8.79
C ASP A 240 6.36 -11.39 -8.82
N GLU A 241 5.27 -10.95 -9.45
CA GLU A 241 4.87 -9.53 -9.51
C GLU A 241 4.56 -8.93 -8.13
N ALA A 242 4.29 -9.76 -7.11
CA ALA A 242 4.16 -9.32 -5.72
C ALA A 242 5.37 -8.51 -5.23
N LEU A 243 6.55 -8.71 -5.83
CA LEU A 243 7.76 -7.93 -5.58
C LEU A 243 7.56 -6.42 -5.87
N LEU A 244 6.71 -6.03 -6.82
CA LEU A 244 6.48 -4.62 -7.16
C LEU A 244 6.04 -3.80 -5.94
N LEU A 245 5.33 -4.40 -4.98
CA LEU A 245 4.92 -3.74 -3.75
C LEU A 245 6.10 -3.35 -2.85
N ARG A 246 7.29 -3.94 -3.03
CA ARG A 246 8.50 -3.64 -2.23
C ARG A 246 9.41 -2.62 -2.88
N LEU A 247 9.05 -2.18 -4.09
CA LEU A 247 9.83 -1.26 -4.89
C LEU A 247 9.35 0.19 -4.70
N SER A 248 10.30 1.12 -4.80
CA SER A 248 10.02 2.53 -4.97
C SER A 248 9.66 2.87 -6.41
N ASP A 249 9.16 4.08 -6.62
CA ASP A 249 8.83 4.57 -7.97
C ASP A 249 10.05 4.62 -8.90
N SER A 250 11.24 4.94 -8.36
CA SER A 250 12.50 4.97 -9.11
C SER A 250 12.94 3.56 -9.50
N GLU A 251 12.79 2.59 -8.59
CA GLU A 251 13.07 1.18 -8.87
C GLU A 251 12.11 0.59 -9.91
N ILE A 252 10.80 0.87 -9.80
CA ILE A 252 9.80 0.46 -10.81
C ILE A 252 10.16 1.06 -12.17
N PHE A 253 10.55 2.33 -12.21
CA PHE A 253 10.99 2.98 -13.43
C PHE A 253 12.25 2.37 -14.01
N ALA A 254 13.28 2.15 -13.19
CA ALA A 254 14.53 1.51 -13.61
C ALA A 254 14.23 0.11 -14.18
N LEU A 255 13.47 -0.70 -13.44
CA LEU A 255 13.08 -2.05 -13.83
C LEU A 255 12.32 -2.05 -15.18
N SER A 256 11.37 -1.14 -15.35
CA SER A 256 10.61 -0.98 -16.62
C SER A 256 11.51 -0.70 -17.83
N ARG A 257 12.77 -0.29 -17.63
CA ARG A 257 13.77 -0.02 -18.66
C ARG A 257 14.96 -0.97 -18.70
N SER A 258 15.25 -1.69 -17.61
CA SER A 258 16.36 -2.65 -17.52
C SER A 258 16.27 -3.82 -18.49
N LYS A 259 17.42 -4.41 -18.84
CA LYS A 259 17.46 -5.70 -19.53
C LYS A 259 17.19 -6.84 -18.54
N LEU A 260 16.86 -8.03 -19.06
CA LEU A 260 16.50 -9.17 -18.23
C LEU A 260 17.68 -9.62 -17.35
N GLU A 261 18.89 -9.62 -17.92
CA GLU A 261 20.11 -10.05 -17.25
C GLU A 261 20.46 -9.13 -16.07
N GLU A 262 20.17 -7.84 -16.19
CA GLU A 262 20.45 -6.82 -15.18
C GLU A 262 19.61 -7.03 -13.90
N ILE A 263 18.41 -7.63 -14.01
CA ILE A 263 17.51 -7.83 -12.88
C ILE A 263 18.15 -8.76 -11.84
N MET A 264 18.76 -9.85 -12.29
CA MET A 264 19.41 -10.81 -11.39
C MET A 264 20.72 -10.29 -10.81
N LEU A 265 21.34 -9.30 -11.45
CA LEU A 265 22.54 -8.61 -10.95
C LEU A 265 22.22 -7.68 -9.78
N LYS A 266 20.95 -7.27 -9.62
CA LYS A 266 20.52 -6.40 -8.49
C LYS A 266 20.80 -7.00 -7.13
N LYS A 267 20.93 -8.33 -7.01
CA LYS A 267 21.34 -9.00 -5.76
C LYS A 267 22.66 -8.47 -5.20
N ASN A 268 23.53 -7.92 -6.06
CA ASN A 268 24.82 -7.38 -5.68
C ASN A 268 24.75 -5.89 -5.25
N GLU A 269 23.61 -5.22 -5.47
CA GLU A 269 23.43 -3.80 -5.13
C GLU A 269 23.17 -3.61 -3.64
N SER A 270 22.39 -4.51 -3.02
CA SER A 270 22.10 -4.44 -1.59
C SER A 270 21.62 -5.77 -1.01
N LEU A 271 21.75 -5.90 0.32
CA LEU A 271 21.18 -7.00 1.09
C LEU A 271 19.67 -7.14 0.85
N ARG A 272 18.97 -6.00 0.72
CA ARG A 272 17.54 -5.94 0.43
C ARG A 272 17.22 -6.62 -0.91
N TRP A 273 17.93 -6.28 -1.97
CA TRP A 273 17.72 -6.91 -3.28
C TRP A 273 18.08 -8.39 -3.28
N ALA A 274 19.12 -8.81 -2.55
CA ALA A 274 19.44 -10.22 -2.39
C ALA A 274 18.27 -11.00 -1.75
N MET A 275 17.73 -10.49 -0.64
CA MET A 275 16.56 -11.07 0.04
C MET A 275 15.33 -11.10 -0.89
N LEU A 276 15.01 -9.97 -1.54
CA LEU A 276 13.83 -9.86 -2.40
C LEU A 276 13.89 -10.83 -3.58
N LEU A 277 15.05 -10.96 -4.24
CA LEU A 277 15.21 -11.87 -5.37
C LEU A 277 15.17 -13.34 -4.95
N GLU A 278 15.58 -13.68 -3.73
CA GLU A 278 15.44 -15.04 -3.21
C GLU A 278 13.99 -15.36 -2.89
N LYS A 279 13.33 -14.48 -2.13
CA LYS A 279 11.95 -14.64 -1.66
C LYS A 279 10.92 -14.70 -2.79
N PHE A 280 11.05 -13.82 -3.77
CA PHE A 280 10.07 -13.67 -4.85
C PHE A 280 10.40 -14.48 -6.10
N ARG A 281 11.36 -15.42 -6.03
CA ARG A 281 11.48 -16.45 -7.07
C ARG A 281 10.13 -17.14 -7.25
N SER A 282 9.66 -17.16 -8.48
CA SER A 282 8.54 -17.99 -8.85
C SER A 282 8.98 -19.44 -8.67
N GLU A 283 8.28 -20.18 -7.82
CA GLU A 283 8.27 -21.64 -7.96
C GLU A 283 7.83 -21.89 -9.41
N LYS A 284 8.66 -22.59 -10.18
CA LYS A 284 8.40 -22.85 -11.59
C LYS A 284 6.93 -23.27 -11.75
N GLY A 285 6.18 -22.54 -12.57
CA GLY A 285 4.90 -23.03 -13.08
C GLY A 285 5.08 -24.35 -13.82
#